data_AF-A0A239BEH5-F1
#
_entry.id   AF-A0A239BEH5-F1
#
_cell.length_a   1.000
_cell.length_b   1.000
_cell.length_c   1.000
_cell.angle_alpha   90.00
_cell.angle_beta   90.00
_cell.angle_gamma   90.00
#
_symmetry.space_group_name_H-M   'P 1'
#
loop_
_entity.id
_entity.type
_entity.pdbx_description
1 polymer ?
#
loop_
_entity_poly.entity_id
_entity_poly.type
_entity_poly.pdbx_seq_one_letter_code
_entity_poly.pdbx_strand_id
1 'polypeptide(L)'
;MKLVSVGSQGRDLPPDVLAASGNTPFSRFNITVGNEYRAHAMELSTYGLNVLVVVDTGWSYWVPISLFRVVDGALPAHWEFAVVENGGPVLALWGYPSLIHDPDHHDDLIEREPAAVEVFRREAGIGDSGPKG
;
A
#
# COMPACT_ATOMS: atom_id res chain seq x y z
N MET A 1 -0.93 8.23 8.58
CA MET A 1 0.41 8.67 8.14
C MET A 1 0.29 9.39 6.80
N LYS A 2 0.93 10.56 6.68
CA LYS A 2 1.03 11.34 5.43
C LYS A 2 2.43 11.20 4.84
N LEU A 3 2.47 11.11 3.52
CA LEU A 3 3.64 10.81 2.73
C LEU A 3 3.77 11.82 1.60
N VAL A 4 4.99 12.14 1.18
CA VAL A 4 5.27 12.83 -0.08
C VAL A 4 6.10 11.90 -0.95
N SER A 5 5.68 11.66 -2.20
CA SER A 5 6.46 10.84 -3.12
C SER A 5 7.79 11.52 -3.47
N VAL A 6 8.88 10.76 -3.41
CA VAL A 6 10.24 11.15 -3.83
C VAL A 6 10.73 10.37 -5.04
N GLY A 7 10.00 9.32 -5.44
CA GLY A 7 10.24 8.49 -6.62
C GLY A 7 8.94 7.89 -7.14
N SER A 8 8.93 7.46 -8.40
CA SER A 8 7.73 6.90 -9.05
C SER A 8 8.00 5.67 -9.91
N GLN A 9 9.27 5.28 -10.04
CA GLN A 9 9.72 4.17 -10.85
C GLN A 9 10.62 3.23 -10.08
N GLY A 10 10.79 2.00 -10.58
CA GLY A 10 11.66 1.02 -9.94
C GLY A 10 13.13 1.47 -9.85
N ARG A 11 13.61 2.29 -10.80
CA ARG A 11 14.96 2.89 -10.72
C ARG A 11 15.16 3.87 -9.55
N ASP A 12 14.07 4.33 -8.94
CA ASP A 12 14.10 5.23 -7.79
C ASP A 12 14.13 4.42 -6.47
N LEU A 13 13.98 3.10 -6.52
CA LEU A 13 14.09 2.22 -5.36
C LEU A 13 15.56 2.02 -4.96
N PRO A 14 15.82 1.79 -3.66
CA PRO A 14 17.09 1.26 -3.20
C PRO A 14 17.48 -0.03 -3.97
N PRO A 15 18.75 -0.23 -4.34
CA PRO A 15 19.16 -1.38 -5.17
C PRO A 15 18.80 -2.75 -4.57
N ASP A 16 18.89 -2.90 -3.26
CA ASP A 16 18.53 -4.10 -2.50
C ASP A 16 17.02 -4.36 -2.54
N VAL A 17 16.20 -3.31 -2.35
CA VAL A 17 14.74 -3.40 -2.47
C VAL A 17 14.34 -3.77 -3.90
N LEU A 18 14.93 -3.12 -4.91
CA LEU A 18 14.64 -3.41 -6.32
C LEU A 18 14.96 -4.87 -6.69
N ALA A 19 16.11 -5.37 -6.23
CA ALA A 19 16.54 -6.74 -6.49
C ALA A 19 15.64 -7.77 -5.79
N ALA A 20 15.12 -7.45 -4.61
CA ALA A 20 14.24 -8.33 -3.86
C ALA A 20 12.80 -8.33 -4.39
N SER A 21 12.26 -7.17 -4.78
CA SER A 21 10.81 -6.97 -4.94
C SER A 21 10.20 -7.46 -6.27
N GLY A 22 10.95 -8.17 -7.11
CA GLY A 22 10.50 -8.55 -8.46
C GLY A 22 10.24 -7.37 -9.42
N ASN A 23 10.66 -6.16 -9.05
CA ASN A 23 10.50 -4.97 -9.87
C ASN A 23 11.69 -4.81 -10.84
N THR A 24 11.48 -4.02 -11.89
CA THR A 24 12.55 -3.62 -12.81
C THR A 24 12.80 -2.12 -12.69
N PRO A 25 13.94 -1.60 -13.19
CA PRO A 25 14.16 -0.15 -13.28
C PRO A 25 13.03 0.63 -13.99
N PHE A 26 12.24 -0.05 -14.83
CA PHE A 26 11.15 0.52 -15.62
C PHE A 26 9.76 0.33 -15.01
N SER A 27 9.64 -0.40 -13.89
CA SER A 27 8.36 -0.56 -13.17
C SER A 27 7.79 0.83 -12.82
N ARG A 28 6.47 1.00 -12.97
CA ARG A 28 5.76 2.26 -12.66
C ARG A 28 4.77 2.04 -11.53
N PHE A 29 4.79 2.94 -10.55
CA PHE A 29 3.92 2.86 -9.36
C PHE A 29 2.69 3.79 -9.44
N ASN A 30 2.51 4.50 -10.55
CA ASN A 30 1.39 5.43 -10.78
C ASN A 30 1.23 6.50 -9.69
N ILE A 31 2.33 6.89 -9.05
CA ILE A 31 2.42 8.04 -8.15
C ILE A 31 3.24 9.13 -8.82
N THR A 32 2.84 10.37 -8.63
CA THR A 32 3.55 11.57 -9.05
C THR A 32 4.50 12.06 -7.96
N VAL A 33 5.77 12.25 -8.32
CA VAL A 33 6.81 12.81 -7.43
C VAL A 33 6.42 14.19 -6.95
N GLY A 34 6.57 14.45 -5.66
CA GLY A 34 6.19 15.70 -5.01
C GLY A 34 4.74 15.76 -4.53
N ASN A 35 3.86 14.88 -5.01
CA ASN A 35 2.48 14.81 -4.50
C ASN A 35 2.41 14.20 -3.10
N GLU A 36 1.39 14.61 -2.36
CA GLU A 36 1.04 14.05 -1.06
C GLU A 36 0.14 12.82 -1.22
N TYR A 37 0.39 11.80 -0.39
CA TYR A 37 -0.38 10.58 -0.30
C TYR A 37 -0.68 10.25 1.16
N ARG A 38 -1.73 9.47 1.37
CA ARG A 38 -2.09 8.91 2.67
C ARG A 38 -1.83 7.41 2.66
N ALA A 39 -1.11 6.92 3.65
CA ALA A 39 -1.06 5.48 3.90
C ALA A 39 -2.36 5.03 4.57
N HIS A 40 -2.98 3.99 4.02
CA HIS A 40 -4.22 3.37 4.50
C HIS A 40 -3.98 2.03 5.20
N ALA A 41 -2.84 1.41 4.94
CA ALA A 41 -2.30 0.25 5.62
C ALA A 41 -0.80 0.16 5.38
N MET A 42 -0.12 -0.74 6.09
CA MET A 42 1.29 -1.07 5.91
C MET A 42 1.46 -2.58 5.94
N GLU A 43 2.41 -3.09 5.16
CA GLU A 43 2.83 -4.48 5.23
C GLU A 43 4.35 -4.55 5.37
N LEU A 44 4.81 -5.51 6.16
CA LEU A 44 6.17 -5.99 6.08
C LEU A 44 6.15 -7.27 5.27
N SER A 45 6.85 -7.28 4.14
CA SER A 45 7.05 -8.48 3.32
C SER A 45 8.51 -8.90 3.32
N THR A 46 8.82 -10.05 2.72
CA THR A 46 10.18 -10.49 2.40
C THR A 46 10.94 -9.49 1.52
N TYR A 47 10.23 -8.55 0.88
CA TYR A 47 10.79 -7.54 -0.02
C TYR A 47 10.98 -6.18 0.66
N GLY A 48 10.58 -6.05 1.93
CA GLY A 48 10.65 -4.81 2.70
C GLY A 48 9.29 -4.27 3.08
N LEU A 49 9.29 -3.02 3.54
CA LEU A 49 8.11 -2.31 4.02
C LEU A 49 7.36 -1.63 2.87
N ASN A 50 6.10 -1.99 2.68
CA ASN A 50 5.20 -1.34 1.73
C ASN A 50 4.08 -0.59 2.47
N VAL A 51 3.50 0.38 1.78
CA VAL A 51 2.33 1.16 2.21
C VAL A 51 1.21 0.99 1.20
N LEU A 52 -0.02 0.80 1.68
CA LEU A 52 -1.20 0.84 0.83
C LEU A 52 -1.61 2.29 0.62
N VAL A 53 -1.57 2.77 -0.61
CA VAL A 53 -1.95 4.14 -0.98
C VAL A 53 -2.95 4.11 -2.13
N VAL A 54 -3.76 5.17 -2.24
CA VAL A 54 -4.51 5.43 -3.48
C VAL A 54 -3.61 6.20 -4.43
N VAL A 55 -3.30 5.58 -5.56
CA VAL A 55 -2.39 6.13 -6.58
C VAL A 55 -3.14 7.06 -7.55
N ASP A 56 -2.44 7.69 -8.48
CA ASP A 56 -3.00 8.72 -9.37
C ASP A 56 -4.16 8.22 -10.25
N THR A 57 -4.27 6.90 -10.46
CA THR A 57 -5.37 6.27 -11.19
C THR A 57 -6.63 6.05 -10.34
N GLY A 58 -6.60 6.39 -9.05
CA GLY A 58 -7.72 6.18 -8.11
C GLY A 58 -7.80 4.76 -7.54
N TRP A 59 -6.85 3.88 -7.87
CA TRP A 59 -6.77 2.52 -7.33
C TRP A 59 -5.88 2.45 -6.10
N SER A 60 -6.17 1.53 -5.19
CA SER A 60 -5.27 1.17 -4.10
C SER A 60 -4.12 0.29 -4.61
N TYR A 61 -2.90 0.58 -4.18
CA TYR A 61 -1.72 -0.23 -4.46
C TYR A 61 -0.79 -0.29 -3.25
N TRP A 62 -0.19 -1.46 -3.06
CA TRP A 62 0.98 -1.64 -2.20
C TRP A 62 2.20 -1.07 -2.91
N VAL A 63 2.83 -0.08 -2.30
CA VAL A 63 3.98 0.64 -2.87
C VAL A 63 5.12 0.63 -1.86
N PRO A 64 6.38 0.39 -2.28
CA PRO A 64 7.53 0.45 -1.38
C PRO A 64 7.63 1.80 -0.68
N ILE A 65 7.76 1.79 0.64
CA ILE A 65 7.81 3.03 1.44
C ILE A 65 9.02 3.89 1.07
N SER A 66 10.07 3.28 0.50
CA SER A 66 11.29 3.96 0.03
C SER A 66 11.04 4.95 -1.10
N LEU A 67 9.90 4.87 -1.80
CA LEU A 67 9.47 5.87 -2.77
C LEU A 67 8.83 7.11 -2.14
N PHE A 68 8.76 7.17 -0.81
CA PHE A 68 8.13 8.25 -0.06
C PHE A 68 9.05 8.80 1.03
N ARG A 69 8.83 10.07 1.33
CA ARG A 69 9.27 10.73 2.56
C ARG A 69 8.06 10.90 3.48
N VAL A 70 8.18 10.45 4.73
CA VAL A 70 7.14 10.65 5.75
C VAL A 70 7.11 12.13 6.14
N VAL A 71 5.94 12.76 6.02
CA VAL A 71 5.73 14.17 6.45
C VAL A 71 4.97 14.26 7.77
N ASP A 72 4.13 13.26 8.05
CA ASP A 72 3.45 13.08 9.33
C ASP A 72 3.35 11.59 9.63
N GLY A 73 4.07 11.14 10.65
CA GLY A 73 4.19 9.74 11.05
C GLY A 73 3.05 9.22 11.92
N ALA A 74 2.04 10.04 12.24
CA ALA A 74 0.93 9.58 13.08
C ALA A 74 0.14 8.45 12.40
N LEU A 75 -0.02 7.33 13.12
CA LEU A 75 -0.87 6.21 12.72
C LEU A 75 -2.30 6.46 13.23
N PRO A 76 -3.35 6.09 12.46
CA PRO A 76 -4.71 6.13 12.95
C PRO A 76 -4.88 5.26 14.21
N ALA A 77 -5.59 5.77 15.21
CA ALA A 77 -5.73 5.11 16.51
C ALA A 77 -6.49 3.77 16.46
N HIS A 78 -7.27 3.54 15.40
CA HIS A 78 -8.00 2.29 15.17
C HIS A 78 -7.20 1.26 14.38
N TRP A 79 -5.94 1.55 14.03
CA TRP A 79 -5.12 0.56 13.35
C TRP A 79 -4.73 -0.57 14.31
N GLU A 80 -4.82 -1.78 13.81
CA GLU A 80 -4.43 -3.00 14.49
C GLU A 80 -3.20 -3.61 13.82
N PHE A 81 -2.61 -4.61 14.47
CA PHE A 81 -1.41 -5.29 14.02
C PHE A 81 -1.63 -6.81 14.03
N ALA A 82 -1.15 -7.49 12.99
CA ALA A 82 -1.06 -8.94 12.97
C ALA A 82 0.26 -9.41 12.36
N VAL A 83 0.75 -10.54 12.86
CA VAL A 83 1.76 -11.37 12.20
C VAL A 83 1.03 -12.32 11.26
N VAL A 84 1.54 -12.47 10.04
CA VAL A 84 0.94 -13.33 9.02
C VAL A 84 1.71 -14.66 8.99
N GLU A 85 1.01 -15.76 9.26
CA GLU A 85 1.58 -17.11 9.37
C GLU A 85 1.10 -18.05 8.25
N ASN A 86 1.08 -17.55 7.01
CA ASN A 86 0.57 -18.31 5.85
C ASN A 86 1.67 -18.88 4.93
N GLY A 87 2.95 -18.66 5.27
CA GLY A 87 4.10 -19.08 4.45
C GLY A 87 4.29 -18.28 3.15
N GLY A 88 3.50 -17.23 2.95
CA GLY A 88 3.62 -16.29 1.84
C GLY A 88 4.71 -15.22 2.07
N PRO A 89 4.85 -14.28 1.14
CA PRO A 89 5.84 -13.21 1.24
C PRO A 89 5.48 -12.16 2.31
N VAL A 90 4.21 -12.04 2.68
CA VAL A 90 3.75 -11.09 3.71
C VAL A 90 4.03 -11.66 5.10
N LEU A 91 4.71 -10.89 5.94
CA LEU A 91 5.14 -11.29 7.28
C LEU A 91 4.31 -10.61 8.37
N ALA A 92 3.89 -9.36 8.17
CA ALA A 92 3.10 -8.61 9.13
C ALA A 92 2.28 -7.51 8.45
N LEU A 93 1.16 -7.16 9.08
CA LEU A 93 0.23 -6.13 8.62
C LEU A 93 -0.05 -5.11 9.73
N TRP A 94 -0.20 -3.85 9.34
CA TRP A 94 -0.80 -2.79 10.14
C TRP A 94 -1.91 -2.11 9.34
N GLY A 95 -3.10 -1.97 9.91
CA GLY A 95 -4.19 -1.30 9.20
C GLY A 95 -5.52 -1.36 9.91
N TYR A 96 -6.58 -1.02 9.17
CA TYR A 96 -7.95 -1.05 9.68
C TYR A 96 -8.39 -2.48 10.03
N PRO A 97 -9.36 -2.66 10.95
CA PRO A 97 -9.74 -3.97 11.48
C PRO A 97 -10.09 -5.02 10.41
N SER A 98 -10.82 -4.65 9.36
CA SER A 98 -11.16 -5.58 8.27
C SER A 98 -9.94 -6.13 7.52
N LEU A 99 -8.83 -5.39 7.43
CA LEU A 99 -7.59 -5.93 6.85
C LEU A 99 -6.93 -6.98 7.76
N ILE A 100 -7.14 -6.87 9.07
CA ILE A 100 -6.46 -7.70 10.07
C ILE A 100 -7.29 -8.94 10.42
N HIS A 101 -8.61 -8.82 10.45
CA HIS A 101 -9.52 -9.88 10.91
C HIS A 101 -10.02 -10.78 9.79
N ASP A 102 -9.95 -10.32 8.55
CA ASP A 102 -10.29 -11.10 7.37
C ASP A 102 -8.99 -11.60 6.70
N PRO A 103 -8.71 -12.92 6.72
CA PRO A 103 -7.47 -13.47 6.20
C PRO A 103 -7.32 -13.34 4.68
N ASP A 104 -8.43 -13.21 3.94
CA ASP A 104 -8.42 -13.17 2.47
C ASP A 104 -8.38 -11.73 1.95
N HIS A 105 -8.80 -10.75 2.76
CA HIS A 105 -8.97 -9.35 2.35
C HIS A 105 -7.70 -8.69 1.80
N HIS A 106 -6.51 -9.10 2.27
CA HIS A 106 -5.25 -8.62 1.71
C HIS A 106 -5.07 -9.03 0.24
N ASP A 107 -5.29 -10.32 -0.05
CA ASP A 107 -5.10 -10.89 -1.38
C ASP A 107 -6.24 -10.45 -2.31
N ASP A 108 -7.46 -10.42 -1.81
CA ASP A 108 -8.63 -9.88 -2.52
C ASP A 108 -8.43 -8.42 -2.96
N LEU A 109 -7.71 -7.59 -2.17
CA LEU A 109 -7.35 -6.23 -2.58
C LEU A 109 -6.33 -6.20 -3.72
N ILE A 110 -5.39 -7.14 -3.75
CA ILE A 110 -4.42 -7.29 -4.85
C ILE A 110 -5.15 -7.73 -6.12
N GLU A 111 -6.06 -8.70 -5.99
CA GLU A 111 -6.88 -9.25 -7.08
C GLU A 111 -7.99 -8.28 -7.54
N ARG A 112 -8.24 -7.23 -6.74
CA ARG A 112 -9.28 -6.21 -6.95
C ARG A 112 -10.69 -6.79 -6.92
N GLU A 113 -10.91 -7.73 -6.02
CA GLU A 113 -12.23 -8.27 -5.78
C GLU A 113 -13.20 -7.15 -5.37
N PRO A 114 -14.38 -7.03 -6.01
CA PRO A 114 -15.27 -5.89 -5.81
C PRO A 114 -15.64 -5.64 -4.34
N ALA A 115 -15.85 -6.71 -3.58
CA ALA A 115 -16.20 -6.63 -2.16
C ALA A 115 -15.06 -6.05 -1.31
N ALA A 116 -13.82 -6.50 -1.53
CA ALA A 116 -12.66 -5.98 -0.81
C ALA A 116 -12.37 -4.51 -1.16
N VAL A 117 -12.52 -4.13 -2.44
CA VAL A 117 -12.39 -2.74 -2.88
C VAL A 117 -13.43 -1.84 -2.21
N GLU A 118 -14.68 -2.30 -2.08
CA GLU A 118 -15.75 -1.55 -1.40
C GLU A 118 -15.42 -1.34 0.09
N VAL A 119 -15.00 -2.41 0.79
CA VAL A 119 -14.56 -2.33 2.18
C VAL A 119 -13.41 -1.33 2.32
N PHE A 120 -12.37 -1.43 1.49
CA PHE A 120 -11.24 -0.49 1.53
C PHE A 120 -11.68 0.96 1.31
N ARG A 121 -12.57 1.24 0.34
CA ARG A 121 -13.02 2.61 0.07
C ARG A 121 -13.74 3.23 1.26
N ARG A 122 -14.58 2.44 1.93
CA ARG A 122 -15.25 2.86 3.16
C ARG A 122 -14.25 3.21 4.26
N GLU A 123 -13.27 2.36 4.50
CA GLU A 123 -12.20 2.58 5.49
C GLU A 123 -11.28 3.76 5.12
N ALA A 124 -11.04 3.96 3.83
CA ALA A 124 -10.26 5.07 3.30
C ALA A 124 -11.00 6.42 3.34
N GLY A 125 -12.32 6.42 3.55
CA GLY A 125 -13.17 7.61 3.48
C GLY A 125 -13.31 8.14 2.05
N ILE A 126 -13.19 7.26 1.05
CA ILE A 126 -13.33 7.59 -0.38
C ILE A 126 -14.77 7.30 -0.78
N GLY A 127 -15.52 8.33 -1.20
CA GLY A 127 -16.87 8.16 -1.70
C GLY A 127 -16.94 7.37 -3.01
N ASP A 128 -18.15 6.97 -3.43
CA ASP A 128 -18.45 6.12 -4.60
C ASP A 128 -18.02 6.65 -5.98
N SER A 129 -17.20 7.70 -6.06
CA SER A 129 -16.52 8.05 -7.29
C SER A 129 -15.48 6.98 -7.62
N GLY A 130 -15.91 5.95 -8.33
CA GLY A 130 -15.03 4.96 -8.95
C GLY A 130 -13.96 5.63 -9.83
N PRO A 131 -12.91 4.88 -10.22
CA PRO A 131 -11.86 5.44 -11.04
C PRO A 131 -12.47 5.90 -12.37
N LYS A 132 -12.16 7.14 -12.78
CA LYS A 132 -12.50 7.59 -14.13
C LYS A 132 -11.65 6.75 -15.09
N GLY A 133 -12.32 5.92 -15.88
CA GLY A 133 -11.71 5.10 -16.93
C GLY A 133 -11.08 5.91 -18.05
#